data_AF-A0A392T278-F1
#
_entry.id   AF-A0A392T278-F1
#
_cell.length_a   1.000
_cell.length_b   1.000
_cell.length_c   1.000
_cell.angle_alpha   90.00
_cell.angle_beta   90.00
_cell.angle_gamma   90.00
#
_symmetry.space_group_name_H-M   'P 1'
#
loop_
_entity.id
_entity.type
_entity.pdbx_description
1 polymer ?
#
loop_
_entity_poly.entity_id
_entity_poly.type
_entity_poly.pdbx_seq_one_letter_code
_entity_poly.pdbx_strand_id
1 'polypeptide(L)'
;EEDEESETAKKITALTSICMTDEDSYDEGDVTYEELADSYKEPCLKSEEVCREIERQKKDQYSDTGRTAKAEKDHSSVTDRKV
;
A
#
# COMPACT_ATOMS: atom_id res chain seq x y z
N GLU A 1 -63.62 -4.71 17.61
CA GLU A 1 -62.99 -4.77 16.27
C GLU A 1 -62.07 -3.59 15.92
N GLU A 2 -62.22 -2.36 16.43
CA GLU A 2 -61.29 -1.25 16.10
C GLU A 2 -60.12 -1.11 17.11
N ASP A 3 -60.31 -1.59 18.34
CA ASP A 3 -59.33 -1.48 19.44
C ASP A 3 -58.10 -2.39 19.25
N GLU A 4 -58.31 -3.59 18.69
CA GLU A 4 -57.27 -4.61 18.48
C GLU A 4 -56.32 -4.25 17.31
N GLU A 5 -56.85 -3.59 16.27
CA GLU A 5 -56.08 -3.11 15.14
C GLU A 5 -55.17 -1.93 15.54
N SER A 6 -55.66 -1.05 16.42
CA SER A 6 -54.85 0.03 17.02
C SER A 6 -53.69 -0.51 17.87
N GLU A 7 -53.95 -1.55 18.65
CA GLU A 7 -52.94 -2.14 19.53
C GLU A 7 -51.85 -2.89 18.74
N THR A 8 -52.24 -3.61 17.70
CA THR A 8 -51.30 -4.28 16.79
C THR A 8 -50.45 -3.28 16.00
N ALA A 9 -51.04 -2.18 15.53
CA ALA A 9 -50.29 -1.09 14.91
C ALA A 9 -49.23 -0.49 15.87
N LYS A 10 -49.61 -0.23 17.13
CA LYS A 10 -48.67 0.27 18.16
C LYS A 10 -47.54 -0.71 18.45
N LYS A 11 -47.84 -2.01 18.52
CA LYS A 11 -46.84 -3.07 18.73
C LYS A 11 -45.90 -3.19 17.53
N ILE A 12 -46.43 -3.12 16.31
CA ILE A 12 -45.62 -3.12 15.08
C ILE A 12 -44.72 -1.89 15.08
N THR A 13 -45.25 -0.68 15.31
CA THR A 13 -44.42 0.55 15.39
C THR A 13 -43.36 0.48 16.47
N ALA A 14 -43.63 -0.14 17.62
CA ALA A 14 -42.60 -0.35 18.64
C ALA A 14 -41.52 -1.37 18.20
N LEU A 15 -41.90 -2.41 17.45
CA LEU A 15 -41.00 -3.45 16.93
C LEU A 15 -40.19 -3.02 15.70
N THR A 16 -40.78 -2.21 14.81
CA THR A 16 -40.15 -1.65 13.60
C THR A 16 -39.74 -0.19 13.76
N SER A 17 -39.83 0.37 14.97
CA SER A 17 -39.03 1.51 15.39
C SER A 17 -37.58 1.05 15.31
N ILE A 18 -37.03 1.14 14.10
CA ILE A 18 -35.62 0.92 13.83
C ILE A 18 -34.90 1.89 14.76
N CYS A 19 -34.34 1.37 15.85
CA CYS A 19 -33.22 2.01 16.49
C CYS A 19 -32.13 2.02 15.42
N MET A 20 -32.11 3.09 14.61
CA MET A 20 -30.87 3.55 14.06
C MET A 20 -30.09 3.94 15.30
N THR A 21 -29.30 2.99 15.80
CA THR A 21 -28.27 3.26 16.77
C THR A 21 -27.45 4.39 16.17
N ASP A 22 -27.71 5.61 16.63
CA ASP A 22 -26.85 6.78 16.41
C ASP A 22 -25.69 6.71 17.42
N GLU A 23 -25.19 5.51 17.62
CA GLU A 23 -23.86 5.30 18.13
C GLU A 23 -23.09 5.02 16.85
N ASP A 24 -22.47 6.07 16.30
CA ASP A 24 -21.12 5.90 15.80
C ASP A 24 -20.40 5.15 16.93
N SER A 25 -20.45 3.81 16.91
CA SER A 25 -19.64 2.98 17.77
C SER A 25 -18.24 3.15 17.21
N TYR A 26 -17.69 4.34 17.47
CA TYR A 26 -16.28 4.59 17.63
C TYR A 26 -15.82 3.39 18.44
N ASP A 27 -15.11 2.50 17.77
CA ASP A 27 -14.54 1.33 18.41
C ASP A 27 -13.75 1.89 19.59
N GLU A 28 -14.17 1.68 20.83
CA GLU A 28 -13.49 2.28 22.00
C GLU A 28 -12.02 1.83 22.11
N GLY A 29 -11.55 0.98 21.19
CA GLY A 29 -10.16 0.70 20.85
C GLY A 29 -9.59 1.48 19.64
N ASP A 30 -10.07 2.68 19.35
CA ASP A 30 -9.55 3.52 18.26
C ASP A 30 -8.04 3.74 18.42
N VAL A 31 -7.27 3.19 17.49
CA VAL A 31 -5.83 3.40 17.39
C VAL A 31 -5.61 4.90 17.24
N THR A 32 -4.92 5.50 18.20
CA THR A 32 -4.65 6.93 18.13
C THR A 32 -3.79 7.23 16.91
N TYR A 33 -3.92 8.44 16.36
CA TYR A 33 -3.06 8.87 15.25
C TYR A 33 -1.57 8.70 15.57
N GLU A 34 -1.17 8.94 16.82
CA GLU A 34 0.21 8.79 17.26
C GLU A 34 0.65 7.33 17.24
N GLU A 35 -0.15 6.41 17.79
CA GLU A 35 0.15 4.97 17.76
C GLU A 35 0.21 4.44 16.32
N LEU A 36 -0.67 4.94 15.45
CA LEU A 36 -0.63 4.61 14.03
C LEU A 36 0.65 5.14 13.39
N ALA A 37 0.97 6.42 13.59
CA ALA A 37 2.17 7.05 13.04
C ALA A 37 3.45 6.34 13.51
N ASP A 38 3.53 5.98 14.80
CA ASP A 38 4.63 5.23 15.37
C ASP A 38 4.74 3.83 14.76
N SER A 39 3.63 3.15 14.51
CA SER A 39 3.63 1.82 13.88
C SER A 39 4.18 1.83 12.45
N TYR A 40 4.00 2.94 11.71
CA TYR A 40 4.48 3.09 10.33
C TYR A 40 5.90 3.63 10.22
N LYS A 41 6.46 4.22 11.28
CA LYS A 41 7.78 4.84 11.28
C LYS A 41 8.89 3.87 10.82
N GLU A 42 8.99 2.71 11.46
CA GLU A 42 9.99 1.69 11.14
C GLU A 42 9.83 1.11 9.72
N PRO A 43 8.63 0.70 9.27
CA PRO A 43 8.40 0.31 7.87
C PRO A 43 8.82 1.38 6.84
N CYS A 44 8.52 2.66 7.12
CA CYS A 44 8.91 3.76 6.25
C CYS A 44 10.43 3.86 6.13
N LEU A 45 11.17 3.81 7.24
CA LEU A 45 12.63 3.86 7.24
C LEU A 45 13.25 2.68 6.47
N LYS A 46 12.75 1.47 6.68
CA LYS A 46 13.22 0.26 5.97
C LYS A 46 12.95 0.34 4.47
N SER A 47 11.77 0.80 4.08
CA SER A 47 11.44 0.93 2.65
C SER A 47 12.30 2.00 1.96
N GLU A 48 12.61 3.11 2.64
CA GLU A 48 13.53 4.12 2.14
C GLU A 48 14.95 3.56 1.94
N GLU A 49 15.45 2.78 2.89
CA GLU A 49 16.75 2.10 2.77
C GLU A 49 16.81 1.17 1.56
N VAL A 50 15.77 0.34 1.37
CA VAL A 50 15.67 -0.56 0.22
C VAL A 50 15.67 0.22 -1.09
N CYS A 51 14.92 1.32 -1.18
CA CYS A 51 14.91 2.17 -2.37
C CYS A 51 16.31 2.73 -2.67
N ARG A 52 17.00 3.28 -1.67
CA ARG A 52 18.37 3.82 -1.83
C ARG A 52 19.35 2.76 -2.31
N GLU A 53 19.27 1.55 -1.77
CA GLU A 53 20.13 0.44 -2.17
C GLU A 53 19.87 0.00 -3.61
N ILE A 54 18.59 -0.07 -4.02
CA ILE A 54 18.23 -0.36 -5.42
C ILE A 54 18.76 0.72 -6.36
N GLU A 55 18.65 1.99 -6.00
CA GLU A 55 19.18 3.10 -6.79
C GLU A 55 20.70 3.03 -6.92
N ARG A 56 21.40 2.69 -5.85
CA ARG A 56 22.85 2.49 -5.86
C ARG A 56 23.24 1.35 -6.80
N GLN A 57 22.60 0.19 -6.67
CA GLN A 57 22.85 -0.96 -7.54
C GLN A 57 22.55 -0.66 -9.00
N LYS A 58 21.46 0.07 -9.28
CA LYS A 58 21.15 0.54 -10.64
C LYS A 58 22.22 1.47 -11.16
N LYS A 59 22.67 2.46 -10.38
CA LYS A 59 23.72 3.39 -10.78
C LYS A 59 25.03 2.65 -11.12
N ASP A 60 25.38 1.66 -10.31
CA ASP A 60 26.54 0.80 -10.57
C ASP A 60 26.33 -0.02 -11.86
N GLN A 61 25.14 -0.60 -12.06
CA GLN A 61 24.77 -1.34 -13.27
C GLN A 61 24.79 -0.48 -14.54
N TYR A 62 24.23 0.74 -14.51
CA TYR A 62 24.27 1.69 -15.63
C TYR A 62 25.71 2.15 -15.96
N SER A 63 26.61 2.14 -14.97
CA SER A 63 28.02 2.47 -15.19
C SER A 63 28.82 1.33 -15.82
N ASP A 64 28.47 0.08 -15.53
CA ASP A 64 29.17 -1.12 -16.02
C ASP A 64 28.68 -1.58 -17.40
N THR A 65 27.38 -1.43 -17.67
CA THR A 65 26.78 -1.67 -19.00
C THR A 65 27.33 -0.72 -20.09
N GLY A 66 27.85 0.46 -19.71
CA GLY A 66 28.58 1.34 -20.63
C GLY A 66 30.00 0.88 -20.97
N ARG A 67 30.62 0.00 -20.16
CA ARG A 67 31.97 -0.53 -20.40
C ARG A 67 31.96 -1.80 -21.24
N THR A 68 30.96 -2.68 -21.09
CA THR A 68 30.91 -3.96 -21.82
C THR A 68 30.67 -3.79 -23.32
N ALA A 69 29.96 -2.74 -23.75
CA ALA A 69 29.75 -2.42 -25.17
C ALA A 69 31.02 -1.92 -25.90
N LYS A 70 32.08 -1.53 -25.19
CA LYS A 70 33.33 -1.04 -25.80
C LYS A 70 34.34 -2.15 -26.09
N ALA A 71 34.22 -3.30 -25.42
CA ALA A 71 35.17 -4.41 -25.57
C ALA A 71 34.93 -5.26 -26.84
N GLU A 72 33.71 -5.31 -27.38
CA GLU A 72 33.43 -6.10 -28.61
C GLU A 72 33.93 -5.43 -29.91
N LYS A 73 34.17 -4.11 -29.90
CA LYS A 73 34.64 -3.40 -31.10
C LYS A 73 36.13 -3.62 -31.38
N ASP A 74 36.93 -3.89 -30.35
CA ASP A 74 38.39 -3.98 -30.48
C ASP A 74 38.89 -5.39 -30.86
N HIS A 75 38.04 -6.43 -30.77
CA HIS A 75 38.38 -7.79 -31.23
C HIS A 75 38.04 -8.03 -32.71
N SER A 76 37.13 -7.26 -33.32
CA SER A 76 36.78 -7.40 -34.74
C SER A 76 37.85 -6.87 -35.69
N SER A 77 38.77 -6.00 -35.25
CA SER A 77 39.76 -5.37 -36.15
C SER A 77 41.09 -6.11 -36.27
N VAL A 78 41.28 -7.23 -35.55
CA VAL A 78 42.58 -7.94 -35.54
C VAL A 78 42.68 -9.05 -36.59
N THR A 79 41.58 -9.46 -37.25
CA THR A 79 41.62 -10.57 -38.23
C THR A 79 41.73 -10.17 -39.70
N ASP A 80 41.64 -8.89 -40.07
CA ASP A 80 41.72 -8.43 -41.48
C ASP A 80 43.13 -7.96 -41.91
N ARG A 81 44.19 -8.55 -41.34
CA ARG A 81 45.55 -8.45 -41.90
C ARG A 81 46.23 -9.81 -41.90
N LYS A 82 45.86 -10.64 -42.88
CA LYS A 82 46.77 -11.64 -43.42
C LYS A 82 46.87 -11.40 -44.93
N VAL A 83 47.91 -10.65 -45.29
CA VAL A 83 48.46 -10.52 -46.64
C VAL A 83 48.87 -11.90 -47.15
#